data_AF-A0A7Y7CR32-F1
#
_entry.id   AF-A0A7Y7CR32-F1
#
_cell.length_a   1.000
_cell.length_b   1.000
_cell.length_c   1.000
_cell.angle_alpha   90.00
_cell.angle_beta   90.00
_cell.angle_gamma   90.00
#
_symmetry.space_group_name_H-M   'P 1'
#
loop_
_entity.id
_entity.type
_entity.pdbx_description
1 polymer ?
#
loop_
_entity_poly.entity_id
_entity_poly.type
_entity_poly.pdbx_seq_one_letter_code
_entity_poly.pdbx_strand_id
1 'polypeptide(L)'
;MKKINQLIKNYLDWSNDSKKFIKIFQIIFYYIPAVLIPIGTLAACFGSEEFEYMGDIVKVFIIIWALVFGYFSFKILWSRAKDLLTEVDTNKYFVIPALAHYLRTYGEVFGAVCFTIPIFLIGLQIEAITFVGQYDYYGYDFPLIRSLGYFPIIGIFIFPLYGYFILLSFKLISESLTALVDIANNTSK
;
A
#
# COMPACT_ATOMS: atom_id res chain seq x y z
N MET A 1 0.76 37.48 24.40
CA MET A 1 -0.36 37.66 23.45
C MET A 1 0.09 37.84 21.99
N LYS A 2 0.90 38.85 21.62
CA LYS A 2 1.36 39.03 20.21
C LYS A 2 2.02 37.80 19.55
N LYS A 3 2.90 37.08 20.27
CA LYS A 3 3.56 35.85 19.76
C LYS A 3 2.59 34.70 19.52
N ILE A 4 1.54 34.56 20.34
CA ILE A 4 0.52 33.50 20.19
C ILE A 4 -0.33 33.79 18.95
N ASN A 5 -0.73 35.06 18.74
CA ASN A 5 -1.47 35.45 17.54
C ASN A 5 -0.64 35.29 16.25
N GLN A 6 0.68 35.51 16.33
CA GLN A 6 1.59 35.25 15.21
C GLN A 6 1.67 33.76 14.87
N LEU A 7 1.77 32.88 15.87
CA LEU A 7 1.80 31.43 15.67
C LEU A 7 0.48 30.91 15.08
N ILE A 8 -0.66 31.37 15.61
CA ILE A 8 -1.99 31.04 15.08
C ILE A 8 -2.11 31.51 13.63
N LYS A 9 -1.67 32.73 13.32
CA LYS A 9 -1.70 33.26 11.95
C LYS A 9 -0.82 32.43 11.01
N ASN A 10 0.40 32.10 11.40
CA ASN A 10 1.29 31.26 10.60
C ASN A 10 0.69 29.86 10.34
N TYR A 11 -0.01 29.29 11.33
CA TYR A 11 -0.71 28.01 11.19
C TYR A 11 -1.87 28.10 10.18
N LEU A 12 -2.69 29.15 10.28
CA LEU A 12 -3.82 29.37 9.36
C LEU A 12 -3.35 29.67 7.93
N ASP A 13 -2.32 30.50 7.79
CA ASP A 13 -1.73 30.84 6.48
C ASP A 13 -1.12 29.61 5.81
N TRP A 14 -0.56 28.68 6.59
CA TRP A 14 -0.09 27.39 6.08
C TRP A 14 -1.25 26.50 5.57
N SER A 15 -2.36 26.43 6.30
CA SER A 15 -3.51 25.60 5.91
C SER A 15 -4.20 26.09 4.63
N ASN A 16 -4.06 27.37 4.29
CA ASN A 16 -4.68 27.97 3.11
C ASN A 16 -3.77 27.96 1.87
N ASP A 17 -2.46 27.70 2.04
CA ASP A 17 -1.47 27.65 0.97
C ASP A 17 -1.38 26.22 0.41
N SER A 18 -1.94 26.01 -0.79
CA SER A 18 -2.00 24.70 -1.48
C SER A 18 -0.63 24.04 -1.54
N LYS A 19 0.41 24.77 -1.95
CA LYS A 19 1.76 24.23 -2.15
C LYS A 19 2.38 23.78 -0.85
N LYS A 20 2.26 24.58 0.21
CA LYS A 20 2.81 24.21 1.52
C LYS A 20 2.05 23.05 2.14
N PHE A 21 0.73 23.04 2.04
CA PHE A 21 -0.09 21.93 2.52
C PHE A 21 0.27 20.62 1.78
N ILE A 22 0.28 20.65 0.45
CA ILE A 22 0.57 19.47 -0.38
C ILE A 22 1.99 18.96 -0.12
N LYS A 23 3.00 19.81 0.04
CA LYS A 23 4.37 19.36 0.37
C LYS A 23 4.42 18.56 1.68
N ILE A 24 3.74 19.03 2.73
CA ILE A 24 3.69 18.31 4.00
C ILE A 24 2.89 17.01 3.84
N PHE A 25 1.78 17.05 3.11
CA PHE A 25 0.99 15.88 2.77
C PHE A 25 1.82 14.81 2.02
N GLN A 26 2.65 15.21 1.03
CA GLN A 26 3.59 14.32 0.32
C GLN A 26 4.55 13.63 1.28
N ILE A 27 5.13 14.38 2.21
CA ILE A 27 6.09 13.84 3.18
C ILE A 27 5.42 12.79 4.06
N ILE A 28 4.28 13.14 4.66
CA ILE A 28 3.60 12.30 5.65
C ILE A 28 2.98 11.05 5.01
N PHE A 29 2.31 11.20 3.86
CA PHE A 29 1.51 10.14 3.28
C PHE A 29 2.19 9.37 2.15
N TYR A 30 3.33 9.85 1.64
CA TYR A 30 4.06 9.15 0.56
C TYR A 30 5.50 8.85 0.91
N TYR A 31 6.33 9.87 1.18
CA TYR A 31 7.77 9.65 1.36
C TYR A 31 8.11 8.86 2.62
N ILE A 32 7.46 9.15 3.75
CA ILE A 32 7.64 8.40 4.99
C ILE A 32 7.16 6.94 4.78
N PRO A 33 5.93 6.67 4.32
CA PRO A 33 5.48 5.31 4.02
C PRO A 33 6.33 4.57 2.99
N ALA A 34 6.86 5.25 1.97
CA ALA A 34 7.71 4.64 0.95
C ALA A 34 8.94 3.95 1.56
N VAL A 35 9.49 4.51 2.64
CA VAL A 35 10.63 3.95 3.37
C VAL A 35 10.17 2.99 4.46
N LEU A 36 9.12 3.33 5.19
CA LEU A 36 8.64 2.53 6.32
C LEU A 36 8.02 1.20 5.89
N ILE A 37 7.32 1.13 4.74
CA ILE A 37 6.69 -0.12 4.29
C ILE A 37 7.75 -1.20 4.01
N PRO A 38 8.80 -0.98 3.19
CA PRO A 38 9.84 -1.99 2.97
C PRO A 38 10.52 -2.46 4.25
N ILE A 39 10.89 -1.52 5.13
CA ILE A 39 11.53 -1.83 6.42
C ILE A 39 10.57 -2.59 7.32
N GLY A 40 9.33 -2.12 7.42
CA GLY A 40 8.28 -2.71 8.24
C GLY A 40 7.90 -4.12 7.78
N THR A 41 7.82 -4.36 6.47
CA THR A 41 7.59 -5.71 5.92
C THR A 41 8.71 -6.65 6.31
N LEU A 42 9.98 -6.26 6.12
CA LEU A 42 11.10 -7.11 6.52
C LEU A 42 11.13 -7.35 8.03
N ALA A 43 10.92 -6.30 8.84
CA ALA A 43 10.86 -6.42 10.29
C ALA A 43 9.72 -7.33 10.76
N ALA A 44 8.56 -7.26 10.10
CA ALA A 44 7.43 -8.15 10.38
C ALA A 44 7.75 -9.60 10.03
N CYS A 45 8.48 -9.85 8.93
CA CYS A 45 8.93 -11.19 8.57
C CYS A 45 9.93 -11.75 9.59
N PHE A 46 10.94 -10.98 10.00
CA PHE A 46 11.97 -11.48 10.93
C PHE A 46 11.53 -11.50 12.39
N GLY A 47 10.57 -10.67 12.76
CA GLY A 47 10.11 -10.52 14.14
C GLY A 47 8.96 -11.46 14.53
N SER A 48 8.46 -12.28 13.61
CA SER A 48 7.38 -13.22 13.92
C SER A 48 7.91 -14.56 14.41
N GLU A 49 7.34 -15.09 15.49
CA GLU A 49 7.68 -16.42 15.99
C GLU A 49 7.46 -17.48 14.90
N GLU A 50 6.43 -17.31 14.06
CA GLU A 50 6.16 -18.25 12.96
C GLU A 50 7.31 -18.35 11.97
N PHE A 51 8.04 -17.25 11.72
CA PHE A 51 9.16 -17.26 10.79
C PHE A 51 10.29 -18.17 11.28
N GLU A 52 10.52 -18.30 12.59
CA GLU A 52 11.54 -19.20 13.13
C GLU A 52 11.19 -20.68 12.87
N TYR A 53 9.90 -21.03 12.97
CA TYR A 53 9.39 -22.39 12.82
C TYR A 53 9.08 -22.79 11.37
N MET A 54 9.11 -21.86 10.41
CA MET A 54 8.95 -22.16 8.98
C MET A 54 10.15 -22.95 8.43
N GLY A 55 9.92 -23.79 7.43
CA GLY A 55 11.01 -24.46 6.73
C GLY A 55 11.86 -23.49 5.89
N ASP A 56 13.07 -23.94 5.59
CA ASP A 56 14.09 -23.09 4.96
C ASP A 56 13.67 -22.61 3.56
N ILE A 57 12.87 -23.41 2.84
CA ILE A 57 12.34 -23.03 1.53
C ILE A 57 11.38 -21.86 1.69
N VAL A 58 10.39 -21.97 2.57
CA VAL A 58 9.41 -20.91 2.84
C VAL A 58 10.10 -19.64 3.34
N LYS A 59 11.10 -19.75 4.21
CA LYS A 59 11.91 -18.61 4.68
C LYS A 59 12.55 -17.84 3.53
N VAL A 60 13.17 -18.53 2.58
CA VAL A 60 13.77 -17.87 1.39
C VAL A 60 12.71 -17.16 0.57
N PHE A 61 11.57 -17.81 0.32
CA PHE A 61 10.49 -17.22 -0.48
C PHE A 61 9.78 -16.03 0.19
N ILE A 62 9.62 -16.02 1.51
CA ILE A 62 9.06 -14.87 2.22
C ILE A 62 10.02 -13.67 2.19
N ILE A 63 11.35 -13.91 2.24
CA ILE A 63 12.35 -12.85 2.10
C ILE A 63 12.30 -12.28 0.67
N ILE A 64 12.27 -13.13 -0.35
CA ILE A 64 12.14 -12.69 -1.74
C ILE A 64 10.85 -11.90 -1.92
N TRP A 65 9.72 -12.40 -1.42
CA TRP A 65 8.45 -11.68 -1.47
C TRP A 65 8.53 -10.31 -0.78
N ALA A 66 9.07 -10.24 0.44
CA ALA A 66 9.20 -8.99 1.19
C ALA A 66 10.07 -7.96 0.45
N LEU A 67 11.16 -8.40 -0.17
CA LEU A 67 12.02 -7.54 -0.99
C LEU A 67 11.30 -7.04 -2.25
N VAL A 68 10.58 -7.91 -2.96
CA VAL A 68 9.81 -7.55 -4.16
C VAL A 68 8.68 -6.59 -3.80
N PHE A 69 7.87 -6.90 -2.79
CA PHE A 69 6.80 -6.02 -2.33
C PHE A 69 7.33 -4.68 -1.81
N GLY A 70 8.41 -4.69 -1.02
CA GLY A 70 9.09 -3.48 -0.57
C GLY A 70 9.53 -2.60 -1.74
N TYR A 71 10.15 -3.19 -2.77
CA TYR A 71 10.53 -2.44 -3.96
C TYR A 71 9.31 -1.83 -4.69
N PHE A 72 8.24 -2.61 -4.88
CA PHE A 72 7.03 -2.13 -5.55
C PHE A 72 6.36 -0.98 -4.78
N SER A 73 6.15 -1.16 -3.48
CA SER A 73 5.55 -0.13 -2.61
C SER A 73 6.38 1.15 -2.61
N PHE A 74 7.71 1.05 -2.47
CA PHE A 74 8.61 2.20 -2.56
C PHE A 74 8.46 2.92 -3.91
N LYS A 75 8.51 2.18 -5.03
CA LYS A 75 8.41 2.77 -6.38
C LYS A 75 7.08 3.45 -6.63
N ILE A 76 5.97 2.82 -6.25
CA ILE A 76 4.62 3.37 -6.40
C ILE A 76 4.51 4.68 -5.61
N LEU A 77 4.81 4.65 -4.31
CA LEU A 77 4.68 5.82 -3.44
C LEU A 77 5.63 6.95 -3.87
N TRP A 78 6.86 6.62 -4.25
CA TRP A 78 7.84 7.62 -4.68
C TRP A 78 7.45 8.28 -6.01
N SER A 79 6.93 7.52 -6.97
CA SER A 79 6.47 8.07 -8.24
C SER A 79 5.28 8.99 -8.01
N ARG A 80 4.26 8.49 -7.30
CA ARG A 80 3.04 9.24 -6.98
C ARG A 80 3.32 10.50 -6.18
N ALA A 81 4.28 10.47 -5.26
CA ALA A 81 4.69 11.66 -4.51
C ALA A 81 5.16 12.79 -5.44
N LYS A 82 5.92 12.47 -6.50
CA LYS A 82 6.42 13.47 -7.46
C LYS A 82 5.30 14.10 -8.27
N ASP A 83 4.31 13.30 -8.66
CA ASP A 83 3.23 13.72 -9.55
C ASP A 83 2.14 14.53 -8.81
N LEU A 84 2.04 14.39 -7.48
CA LEU A 84 0.96 14.99 -6.68
C LEU A 84 0.85 16.52 -6.82
N LEU A 85 1.97 17.25 -6.76
CA LEU A 85 1.92 18.73 -6.85
C LEU A 85 1.42 19.19 -8.22
N THR A 86 1.83 18.51 -9.29
CA THR A 86 1.41 18.85 -10.65
C THR A 86 -0.04 18.51 -10.93
N GLU A 87 -0.58 17.48 -10.28
CA GLU A 87 -1.98 17.04 -10.49
C GLU A 87 -3.01 17.84 -9.67
N VAL A 88 -2.58 18.56 -8.60
CA VAL A 88 -3.50 19.14 -7.62
C VAL A 88 -3.50 20.68 -7.56
N ASP A 89 -2.42 21.35 -7.97
CA ASP A 89 -2.21 22.81 -7.75
C ASP A 89 -3.11 23.74 -8.60
N THR A 90 -4.03 23.21 -9.40
CA THR A 90 -4.89 23.99 -10.30
C THR A 90 -6.25 24.38 -9.70
N ASN A 91 -6.62 23.87 -8.53
CA ASN A 91 -8.01 23.91 -8.05
C ASN A 91 -8.21 24.76 -6.78
N LYS A 92 -9.32 25.52 -6.74
CA LYS A 92 -9.82 26.22 -5.52
C LYS A 92 -10.00 25.23 -4.36
N TYR A 93 -10.40 24.01 -4.69
CA TYR A 93 -10.50 22.88 -3.78
C TYR A 93 -9.31 21.94 -4.01
N PHE A 94 -8.17 22.19 -3.36
CA PHE A 94 -6.95 21.39 -3.54
C PHE A 94 -6.87 20.16 -2.60
N VAL A 95 -7.63 20.12 -1.52
CA VAL A 95 -7.60 19.01 -0.55
C VAL A 95 -8.26 17.75 -1.10
N ILE A 96 -9.40 17.89 -1.81
CA ILE A 96 -10.14 16.74 -2.35
C ILE A 96 -9.34 16.01 -3.45
N PRO A 97 -8.72 16.69 -4.43
CA PRO A 97 -7.86 16.02 -5.40
C PRO A 97 -6.62 15.39 -4.76
N ALA A 98 -6.04 16.01 -3.72
CA ALA A 98 -4.96 15.38 -2.96
C ALA A 98 -5.41 14.07 -2.28
N LEU A 99 -6.60 14.07 -1.69
CA LEU A 99 -7.20 12.87 -1.10
C LEU A 99 -7.50 11.80 -2.17
N ALA A 100 -8.06 12.17 -3.31
CA ALA A 100 -8.34 11.27 -4.42
C ALA A 100 -7.04 10.58 -4.90
N HIS A 101 -6.00 11.37 -5.15
CA HIS A 101 -4.69 10.88 -5.55
C HIS A 101 -4.07 9.96 -4.48
N TYR A 102 -4.26 10.25 -3.19
CA TYR A 102 -3.84 9.38 -2.10
C TYR A 102 -4.59 8.05 -2.06
N LEU A 103 -5.92 8.07 -2.15
CA LEU A 103 -6.72 6.85 -2.17
C LEU A 103 -6.35 5.94 -3.34
N ARG A 104 -6.15 6.51 -4.53
CA ARG A 104 -5.64 5.77 -5.68
C ARG A 104 -4.29 5.11 -5.39
N THR A 105 -3.33 5.89 -4.88
CA THR A 105 -1.98 5.39 -4.57
C THR A 105 -2.01 4.29 -3.51
N TYR A 106 -2.85 4.44 -2.49
CA TYR A 106 -3.02 3.46 -1.44
C TYR A 106 -3.60 2.15 -1.97
N GLY A 107 -4.60 2.22 -2.86
CA GLY A 107 -5.09 1.07 -3.61
C GLY A 107 -4.03 0.40 -4.47
N GLU A 108 -3.14 1.19 -5.10
CA GLU A 108 -2.01 0.67 -5.88
C GLU A 108 -1.00 -0.11 -5.02
N VAL A 109 -0.68 0.37 -3.82
CA VAL A 109 0.18 -0.35 -2.87
C VAL A 109 -0.47 -1.64 -2.38
N PHE A 110 -1.76 -1.63 -2.04
CA PHE A 110 -2.48 -2.84 -1.65
C PHE A 110 -2.61 -3.84 -2.79
N GLY A 111 -2.88 -3.35 -4.00
CA GLY A 111 -2.85 -4.17 -5.21
C GLY A 111 -1.49 -4.84 -5.37
N ALA A 112 -0.39 -4.11 -5.15
CA ALA A 112 0.97 -4.67 -5.22
C ALA A 112 1.22 -5.79 -4.20
N VAL A 113 0.71 -5.71 -2.97
CA VAL A 113 0.75 -6.85 -2.01
C VAL A 113 0.11 -8.08 -2.65
N CYS A 114 -1.09 -7.92 -3.21
CA CYS A 114 -1.86 -9.03 -3.78
C CYS A 114 -1.21 -9.60 -5.05
N PHE A 115 -0.57 -8.78 -5.88
CA PHE A 115 0.17 -9.28 -7.05
C PHE A 115 1.47 -9.98 -6.70
N THR A 116 2.09 -9.64 -5.58
CA THR A 116 3.40 -10.19 -5.18
C THR A 116 3.27 -11.40 -4.27
N ILE A 117 2.21 -11.52 -3.47
CA ILE A 117 2.01 -12.64 -2.53
C ILE A 117 2.08 -14.06 -3.16
N PRO A 118 1.77 -14.28 -4.46
CA PRO A 118 2.00 -15.58 -5.09
C PRO A 118 3.45 -16.07 -4.99
N ILE A 119 4.45 -15.17 -4.90
CA ILE A 119 5.85 -15.54 -4.67
C ILE A 119 5.98 -16.36 -3.38
N PHE A 120 5.44 -15.86 -2.28
CA PHE A 120 5.42 -16.56 -0.99
C PHE A 120 4.64 -17.88 -1.07
N LEU A 121 3.48 -17.88 -1.73
CA LEU A 121 2.64 -19.08 -1.88
C LEU A 121 3.32 -20.19 -2.69
N ILE A 122 4.15 -19.83 -3.68
CA ILE A 122 4.97 -20.81 -4.42
C ILE A 122 5.97 -21.46 -3.48
N GLY A 123 6.62 -20.70 -2.58
CA GLY A 123 7.51 -21.26 -1.57
C GLY A 123 6.83 -22.29 -0.67
N LEU A 124 5.64 -21.96 -0.17
CA LEU A 124 4.79 -22.90 0.59
C LEU A 124 4.46 -24.15 -0.22
N GLN A 125 4.13 -24.00 -1.50
CA GLN A 125 3.77 -25.13 -2.35
C GLN A 125 4.97 -26.04 -2.65
N ILE A 126 6.15 -25.48 -2.87
CA ILE A 126 7.38 -26.26 -3.09
C ILE A 126 7.72 -27.03 -1.83
N GLU A 127 7.73 -26.36 -0.67
CA GLU A 127 8.00 -27.03 0.60
C GLU A 127 7.02 -28.19 0.82
N ALA A 128 5.71 -27.94 0.60
CA ALA A 128 4.64 -28.95 0.68
C ALA A 128 4.93 -30.22 -0.14
N ILE A 129 5.42 -30.05 -1.37
CA ILE A 129 5.70 -31.16 -2.29
C ILE A 129 7.02 -31.86 -1.93
N THR A 130 8.02 -31.13 -1.46
CA THR A 130 9.36 -31.68 -1.18
C THR A 130 9.43 -32.55 0.08
N PHE A 131 8.59 -32.29 1.09
CA PHE A 131 8.61 -32.99 2.38
C PHE A 131 7.37 -33.88 2.62
N VAL A 132 6.76 -34.40 1.54
CA VAL A 132 5.59 -35.29 1.58
C VAL A 132 5.87 -36.48 2.52
N GLY A 133 5.20 -36.48 3.69
CA GLY A 133 5.34 -37.52 4.72
C GLY A 133 5.62 -37.02 6.15
N GLN A 134 5.98 -35.75 6.36
CA GLN A 134 6.13 -35.13 7.69
C GLN A 134 5.10 -34.03 7.98
N TYR A 135 4.01 -34.01 7.21
CA TYR A 135 3.13 -32.84 7.04
C TYR A 135 2.01 -32.66 8.05
N ASP A 136 1.97 -33.43 9.15
CA ASP A 136 0.95 -33.19 10.18
C ASP A 136 1.16 -31.88 10.95
N TYR A 137 2.27 -31.14 10.75
CA TYR A 137 2.64 -30.05 11.68
C TYR A 137 2.88 -28.65 11.07
N TYR A 138 3.18 -28.48 9.78
CA TYR A 138 3.84 -27.23 9.31
C TYR A 138 3.03 -26.25 8.46
N GLY A 139 1.73 -26.48 8.21
CA GLY A 139 0.94 -25.54 7.39
C GLY A 139 -0.57 -25.55 7.56
N TYR A 140 -1.10 -26.41 8.44
CA TYR A 140 -2.55 -26.62 8.58
C TYR A 140 -3.25 -25.56 9.43
N ASP A 141 -2.52 -24.84 10.30
CA ASP A 141 -3.10 -23.87 11.24
C ASP A 141 -2.93 -22.40 10.84
N PHE A 142 -2.33 -22.08 9.68
CA PHE A 142 -2.31 -20.70 9.21
C PHE A 142 -3.72 -20.30 8.73
N PRO A 143 -4.42 -19.32 9.36
CA PRO A 143 -5.84 -19.06 9.10
C PRO A 143 -6.16 -18.77 7.62
N LEU A 144 -5.22 -18.11 6.93
CA LEU A 144 -5.29 -17.78 5.50
C LEU A 144 -5.16 -19.02 4.59
N ILE A 145 -4.36 -20.02 4.98
CA ILE A 145 -4.18 -21.26 4.21
C ILE A 145 -5.41 -22.17 4.41
N ARG A 146 -5.93 -22.20 5.64
CA ARG A 146 -7.16 -22.92 5.99
C ARG A 146 -8.38 -22.38 5.23
N SER A 147 -8.51 -21.06 5.08
CA SER A 147 -9.62 -20.47 4.31
C SER A 147 -9.52 -20.72 2.80
N LEU A 148 -8.32 -21.02 2.30
CA LEU A 148 -8.07 -21.30 0.88
C LEU A 148 -8.10 -22.80 0.54
N GLY A 149 -8.62 -23.63 1.44
CA GLY A 149 -8.86 -25.06 1.19
C GLY A 149 -7.61 -25.93 1.26
N TYR A 150 -6.62 -25.54 2.07
CA TYR A 150 -5.37 -26.30 2.32
C TYR A 150 -4.43 -26.44 1.11
N PHE A 151 -4.77 -25.88 -0.06
CA PHE A 151 -3.93 -25.88 -1.26
C PHE A 151 -3.48 -24.45 -1.62
N PRO A 152 -2.19 -24.08 -1.39
CA PRO A 152 -1.63 -22.76 -1.72
C PRO A 152 -1.83 -22.38 -3.20
N ILE A 153 -1.96 -23.37 -4.08
CA ILE A 153 -2.20 -23.22 -5.53
C ILE A 153 -3.41 -22.33 -5.86
N ILE A 154 -4.52 -22.44 -5.12
CA ILE A 154 -5.70 -21.60 -5.42
C ILE A 154 -5.37 -20.13 -5.16
N GLY A 155 -4.65 -19.85 -4.07
CA GLY A 155 -4.23 -18.50 -3.72
C GLY A 155 -3.36 -17.84 -4.79
N ILE A 156 -2.47 -18.62 -5.44
CA ILE A 156 -1.58 -18.11 -6.51
C ILE A 156 -2.37 -17.41 -7.62
N PHE A 157 -3.58 -17.88 -7.92
CA PHE A 157 -4.44 -17.28 -8.95
C PHE A 157 -5.47 -16.29 -8.38
N ILE A 158 -6.00 -16.53 -7.19
CA ILE A 158 -7.02 -15.66 -6.57
C ILE A 158 -6.44 -14.31 -6.17
N PHE A 159 -5.23 -14.26 -5.60
CA PHE A 159 -4.67 -13.01 -5.10
C PHE A 159 -4.44 -11.96 -6.21
N PRO A 160 -3.90 -12.29 -7.40
CA PRO A 160 -3.85 -11.34 -8.51
C PRO A 160 -5.23 -10.80 -8.93
N LEU A 161 -6.27 -11.64 -8.95
CA LEU A 161 -7.64 -11.19 -9.23
C LEU A 161 -8.13 -10.23 -8.15
N TYR A 162 -7.90 -10.55 -6.87
CA TYR A 162 -8.23 -9.68 -5.75
C TYR A 162 -7.48 -8.34 -5.82
N GLY A 163 -6.20 -8.36 -6.20
CA GLY A 163 -5.39 -7.18 -6.44
C GLY A 163 -5.98 -6.28 -7.53
N TYR A 164 -6.47 -6.87 -8.62
CA TYR A 164 -7.18 -6.12 -9.67
C TYR A 164 -8.48 -5.49 -9.17
N PHE A 165 -9.28 -6.21 -8.39
CA PHE A 165 -10.50 -5.65 -7.79
C PHE A 165 -10.19 -4.47 -6.86
N ILE A 166 -9.16 -4.58 -6.03
CA ILE A 166 -8.69 -3.46 -5.19
C ILE A 166 -8.34 -2.25 -6.06
N LEU A 167 -7.52 -2.44 -7.10
CA LEU A 167 -7.14 -1.35 -8.01
C LEU A 167 -8.37 -0.69 -8.63
N LEU A 168 -9.33 -1.49 -9.11
CA LEU A 168 -10.56 -0.99 -9.71
C LEU A 168 -11.39 -0.17 -8.73
N SER A 169 -11.60 -0.67 -7.51
CA SER A 169 -12.40 0.00 -6.49
C SER A 169 -11.79 1.33 -6.06
N PHE A 170 -10.48 1.37 -5.76
CA PHE A 170 -9.82 2.61 -5.37
C PHE A 170 -9.74 3.61 -6.52
N LYS A 171 -9.55 3.14 -7.75
CA LYS A 171 -9.59 3.98 -8.95
C LYS A 171 -10.98 4.60 -9.13
N LEU A 172 -12.05 3.81 -9.00
CA LEU A 172 -13.43 4.30 -9.06
C LEU A 172 -13.68 5.40 -8.03
N ILE A 173 -13.25 5.20 -6.77
CA ILE A 173 -13.40 6.20 -5.71
C ILE A 173 -12.61 7.47 -6.03
N SER A 174 -11.35 7.33 -6.45
CA SER A 174 -10.49 8.46 -6.82
C SER A 174 -11.10 9.27 -7.96
N GLU A 175 -11.54 8.61 -9.03
CA GLU A 175 -12.13 9.29 -10.19
C GLU A 175 -13.47 9.97 -9.83
N SER A 176 -14.26 9.34 -8.97
CA SER A 176 -15.51 9.96 -8.46
C SER A 176 -15.24 11.25 -7.69
N LEU A 177 -14.20 11.28 -6.84
CA LEU A 177 -13.82 12.48 -6.09
C LEU A 177 -13.28 13.58 -7.01
N THR A 178 -12.46 13.23 -7.99
CA THR A 178 -11.94 14.19 -8.97
C THR A 178 -13.08 14.79 -9.80
N ALA A 179 -14.03 13.97 -10.26
CA ALA A 179 -15.19 14.44 -11.02
C ALA A 179 -16.04 15.46 -10.23
N LEU A 180 -16.21 15.27 -8.92
CA LEU A 180 -16.91 16.24 -8.06
C LEU A 180 -16.20 17.59 -8.03
N VAL A 181 -14.86 17.60 -7.97
CA VAL A 181 -14.07 18.83 -7.96
C VAL A 181 -14.14 19.54 -9.31
N ASP A 182 -14.10 18.80 -10.41
CA ASP A 182 -14.22 19.36 -11.75
C ASP A 182 -15.59 20.02 -11.98
N ILE A 183 -16.66 19.38 -11.51
CA ILE A 183 -18.01 19.97 -11.51
C ILE A 183 -18.04 21.25 -10.67
N ALA A 184 -17.51 21.20 -9.44
CA ALA A 184 -17.51 22.35 -8.52
C ALA A 184 -16.70 23.54 -9.04
N ASN A 185 -15.60 23.28 -9.76
CA ASN A 185 -14.80 24.33 -10.37
C ASN A 185 -15.51 24.94 -11.59
N ASN A 186 -16.18 24.12 -12.41
CA ASN A 186 -16.92 24.61 -13.57
C ASN A 186 -18.17 25.42 -13.20
N THR A 187 -18.88 25.08 -12.12
CA THR A 187 -20.03 25.87 -11.64
C THR A 187 -19.63 27.18 -10.96
N SER A 188 -18.34 27.35 -10.65
CA SER A 188 -17.81 28.58 -10.04
C SER A 188 -17.29 29.62 -11.06
N LYS A 189 -17.27 29.27 -12.35
CA LYS A 189 -16.95 30.17 -13.47
C LYS A 189 -18.22 30.81 -14.03
#